data_AF-A0A257EAP4-F1
#
_entry.id   AF-A0A257EAP4-F1
#
_cell.length_a   1.000
_cell.length_b   1.000
_cell.length_c   1.000
_cell.angle_alpha   90.00
_cell.angle_beta   90.00
_cell.angle_gamma   90.00
#
_symmetry.space_group_name_H-M   'P 1'
#
loop_
_entity.id
_entity.type
_entity.pdbx_description
1 polymer ?
#
loop_
_entity_poly.entity_id
_entity_poly.type
_entity_poly.pdbx_seq_one_letter_code
_entity_poly.pdbx_strand_id
1 'polypeptide(L)'
;MRSLQALFISRGWKRCSRPMESIEMENTSSTASTVLVTIRFFDEAAVARLESRGHRVIRADIAYDELDIAITPGIEKALATAHAWILGTAPVTHSLLERFPNLKIIARRGVGYDNVDVSAIKSLGRILTNTPGGGEPAVADHAMALMLAVGKRLAESHQRMQYGDWNAIVGNELYGKTVGLIGMGRIGRMVAKRLQGFDVRTLVCDPFLDASAAQAANVTTCSLEDLLRQSDFISLHAPLTPDTRQLINAHSLSLMKKNAILINTSRGELIDELSLLNALQSGAIGGAGLDVFLGEKDPSARTLAAQLLELPNVIGTPHTAASTHDSLTRANFAAVDCVAAALEGVEVPAHCIVADGRISQTV
;
A
#
# COMPACT_ATOMS: atom_id res chain seq x y z
N MET A 1 46.55 -13.28 -7.42
CA MET A 1 45.29 -12.88 -6.75
C MET A 1 44.47 -14.14 -6.59
N ARG A 2 44.35 -14.62 -5.34
CA ARG A 2 43.80 -15.93 -5.00
C ARG A 2 42.28 -15.91 -5.15
N SER A 3 41.77 -16.89 -5.89
CA SER A 3 40.37 -17.17 -6.12
C SER A 3 39.69 -17.67 -4.83
N LEU A 4 38.59 -17.01 -4.47
CA LEU A 4 37.66 -17.43 -3.42
C LEU A 4 36.77 -18.57 -3.94
N GLN A 5 37.34 -19.77 -4.02
CA GLN A 5 36.59 -21.02 -4.15
C GLN A 5 37.19 -22.05 -3.19
N ALA A 6 36.30 -22.80 -2.54
CA ALA A 6 36.53 -23.87 -1.56
C ALA A 6 36.64 -23.42 -0.09
N LEU A 7 35.49 -23.43 0.60
CA LEU A 7 35.43 -23.95 1.96
C LEU A 7 34.15 -24.79 2.10
N PHE A 8 34.33 -26.11 2.15
CA PHE A 8 33.27 -27.07 2.39
C PHE A 8 33.71 -28.00 3.54
N ILE A 9 32.74 -28.28 4.41
CA ILE A 9 32.48 -29.56 5.10
C ILE A 9 32.90 -29.72 6.58
N SER A 10 31.84 -30.04 7.34
CA SER A 10 31.70 -30.95 8.47
C SER A 10 31.77 -30.41 9.89
N ARG A 11 30.58 -30.33 10.51
CA ARG A 11 30.38 -30.81 11.88
C ARG A 11 29.08 -31.64 11.93
N GLY A 12 29.24 -32.92 12.23
CA GLY A 12 28.15 -33.89 12.32
C GLY A 12 27.30 -33.69 13.57
N TRP A 13 25.98 -33.83 13.41
CA TRP A 13 25.04 -33.93 14.51
C TRP A 13 24.64 -35.41 14.69
N LYS A 14 24.94 -35.94 15.88
CA LYS A 14 24.48 -37.26 16.33
C LYS A 14 22.99 -37.19 16.63
N ARG A 15 22.20 -38.04 15.96
CA ARG A 15 20.79 -38.32 16.28
C ARG A 15 20.71 -38.94 17.68
N CYS A 16 20.01 -38.26 18.60
CA CYS A 16 19.60 -38.83 19.87
C CYS A 16 18.12 -39.21 19.74
N SER A 17 17.82 -40.51 19.62
CA SER A 17 16.47 -41.05 19.58
C SER A 17 16.02 -41.41 20.99
N ARG A 18 15.08 -40.64 21.54
CA ARG A 18 14.22 -41.06 22.66
C ARG A 18 12.79 -41.24 22.13
N PRO A 19 12.06 -42.29 22.51
CA PRO A 19 10.67 -42.47 22.12
C PRO A 19 9.81 -41.40 22.80
N MET A 20 8.96 -40.74 22.02
CA MET A 20 8.01 -39.75 22.49
C MET A 20 6.75 -40.49 22.93
N GLU A 21 6.42 -40.39 24.22
CA GLU A 21 5.15 -40.88 24.76
C GLU A 21 3.98 -40.16 24.06
N SER A 22 3.00 -40.95 23.66
CA SER A 22 1.78 -40.51 23.00
C SER A 22 0.96 -39.64 23.93
N ILE A 23 0.95 -38.33 23.66
CA ILE A 23 -0.08 -37.43 24.17
C ILE A 23 -1.30 -37.62 23.26
N GLU A 24 -2.36 -38.20 23.81
CA GLU A 24 -3.67 -38.28 23.17
C GLU A 24 -4.14 -36.86 22.85
N MET A 25 -4.15 -36.50 21.57
CA MET A 25 -4.82 -35.29 21.11
C MET A 25 -6.32 -35.52 21.13
N GLU A 26 -7.01 -34.83 22.04
CA GLU A 26 -8.45 -34.67 22.00
C GLU A 26 -8.87 -34.19 20.61
N ASN A 27 -9.59 -35.05 19.92
CA ASN A 27 -10.10 -34.84 18.58
C ASN A 27 -11.31 -33.90 18.67
N THR A 28 -11.06 -32.59 18.82
CA THR A 28 -12.10 -31.60 18.58
C THR A 28 -12.40 -31.59 17.09
N SER A 29 -13.53 -32.20 16.73
CA SER A 29 -14.15 -32.13 15.40
C SER A 29 -14.41 -30.66 15.02
N SER A 30 -13.39 -29.98 14.52
CA SER A 30 -13.48 -28.67 13.90
C SER A 30 -13.83 -28.89 12.43
N THR A 31 -15.07 -28.60 12.05
CA THR A 31 -15.46 -28.50 10.64
C THR A 31 -14.51 -27.53 9.93
N ALA A 32 -13.83 -28.01 8.88
CA ALA A 32 -12.85 -27.22 8.12
C ALA A 32 -13.45 -25.88 7.69
N SER A 33 -12.94 -24.78 8.26
CA SER A 33 -13.36 -23.44 7.87
C SER A 33 -12.92 -23.15 6.43
N THR A 34 -13.78 -22.46 5.68
CA THR A 34 -13.50 -22.09 4.29
C THR A 34 -12.98 -20.65 4.22
N VAL A 35 -11.84 -20.45 3.59
CA VAL A 35 -11.21 -19.14 3.34
C VAL A 35 -11.36 -18.80 1.87
N LEU A 36 -12.01 -17.68 1.56
CA LEU A 36 -12.05 -17.14 0.22
C LEU A 36 -10.88 -16.17 0.01
N VAL A 37 -10.18 -16.28 -1.11
CA VAL A 37 -9.12 -15.38 -1.53
C VAL A 37 -9.52 -14.74 -2.85
N THR A 38 -9.66 -13.41 -2.86
CA THR A 38 -10.03 -12.63 -4.06
C THR A 38 -8.95 -11.61 -4.43
N ILE A 39 -7.70 -12.03 -4.32
CA ILE A 39 -6.53 -11.20 -4.65
C ILE A 39 -5.69 -11.88 -5.71
N ARG A 40 -5.14 -11.07 -6.60
CA ARG A 40 -4.06 -11.48 -7.51
C ARG A 40 -2.78 -11.70 -6.71
N PHE A 41 -1.87 -12.51 -7.26
CA PHE A 41 -0.56 -12.79 -6.66
C PHE A 41 -0.65 -13.31 -5.23
N PHE A 42 -1.29 -14.48 -5.08
CA PHE A 42 -1.34 -15.19 -3.80
C PHE A 42 -0.46 -16.43 -3.86
N ASP A 43 0.58 -16.47 -3.04
CA ASP A 43 1.62 -17.49 -3.14
C ASP A 43 1.09 -18.87 -2.76
N GLU A 44 1.56 -19.93 -3.43
CA GLU A 44 1.24 -21.33 -3.04
C GLU A 44 1.66 -21.63 -1.60
N ALA A 45 2.77 -21.04 -1.15
CA ALA A 45 3.21 -21.16 0.24
C ALA A 45 2.18 -20.58 1.24
N ALA A 46 1.47 -19.51 0.86
CA ALA A 46 0.44 -18.91 1.69
C ALA A 46 -0.80 -19.81 1.78
N VAL A 47 -1.16 -20.48 0.68
CA VAL A 47 -2.23 -21.50 0.66
C VAL A 47 -1.86 -22.71 1.49
N ALA A 48 -0.67 -23.28 1.27
CA ALA A 48 -0.19 -24.43 2.03
C ALA A 48 -0.18 -24.17 3.55
N ARG A 49 0.05 -22.92 3.96
CA ARG A 49 0.00 -22.51 5.37
C ARG A 49 -1.42 -22.51 5.95
N LEU A 50 -2.44 -22.18 5.17
CA LEU A 50 -3.85 -22.32 5.59
C LEU A 50 -4.28 -23.79 5.58
N GLU A 51 -3.92 -24.54 4.56
CA GLU A 51 -4.29 -25.95 4.39
C GLU A 51 -3.66 -26.86 5.45
N SER A 52 -2.40 -26.61 5.81
CA SER A 52 -1.72 -27.35 6.91
C SER A 52 -2.36 -27.11 8.29
N ARG A 53 -3.19 -26.06 8.43
CA ARG A 53 -3.99 -25.76 9.62
C ARG A 53 -5.44 -26.27 9.51
N GLY A 54 -5.73 -27.08 8.49
CA GLY A 54 -7.05 -27.70 8.30
C GLY A 54 -8.11 -26.78 7.69
N HIS A 55 -7.71 -25.64 7.13
CA HIS A 55 -8.63 -24.72 6.44
C HIS A 55 -8.69 -25.02 4.94
N ARG A 56 -9.89 -24.94 4.35
CA ARG A 56 -10.08 -25.08 2.91
C ARG A 56 -9.95 -23.71 2.24
N VAL A 57 -9.09 -23.60 1.23
CA VAL A 57 -8.93 -22.35 0.48
C VAL A 57 -9.70 -22.40 -0.84
N ILE A 58 -10.51 -21.37 -1.10
CA ILE A 58 -11.14 -21.12 -2.39
C ILE A 58 -10.50 -19.86 -2.97
N ARG A 59 -9.96 -19.94 -4.18
CA ARG A 59 -9.45 -18.77 -4.90
C ARG A 59 -10.46 -18.34 -5.96
N ALA A 60 -10.76 -17.06 -6.00
CA ALA A 60 -11.48 -16.49 -7.13
C ALA A 60 -10.56 -16.46 -8.35
N ASP A 61 -11.14 -16.76 -9.53
CA ASP A 61 -10.45 -16.59 -10.79
C ASP A 61 -10.43 -15.10 -11.14
N ILE A 62 -9.26 -14.47 -10.99
CA ILE A 62 -9.02 -13.06 -11.30
C ILE A 62 -7.84 -13.04 -12.25
N ALA A 63 -8.05 -12.52 -13.46
CA ALA A 63 -6.98 -12.45 -14.45
C ALA A 63 -5.82 -11.60 -13.94
N TYR A 64 -4.61 -11.93 -14.41
CA TYR A 64 -3.37 -11.29 -13.95
C TYR A 64 -3.40 -9.76 -14.13
N ASP A 65 -3.99 -9.27 -15.21
CA ASP A 65 -4.08 -7.88 -15.64
C ASP A 65 -5.37 -7.17 -15.23
N GLU A 66 -6.34 -7.87 -14.65
CA GLU A 66 -7.60 -7.27 -14.19
C GLU A 66 -7.47 -6.60 -12.81
N LEU A 67 -8.27 -5.56 -12.58
CA LEU A 67 -8.38 -4.93 -11.26
C LEU A 67 -9.23 -5.81 -10.34
N ASP A 68 -8.78 -6.02 -9.10
CA ASP A 68 -9.48 -6.78 -8.06
C ASP A 68 -10.57 -5.96 -7.34
N ILE A 69 -11.32 -5.17 -8.12
CA ILE A 69 -12.34 -4.20 -7.65
C ILE A 69 -13.77 -4.73 -7.75
N ALA A 70 -14.01 -5.75 -8.59
CA ALA A 70 -15.35 -6.25 -8.88
C ALA A 70 -15.69 -7.48 -8.02
N ILE A 71 -16.89 -7.48 -7.45
CA ILE A 71 -17.48 -8.66 -6.81
C ILE A 71 -18.37 -9.33 -7.85
N THR A 72 -17.86 -10.40 -8.46
CA THR A 72 -18.59 -11.16 -9.49
C THR A 72 -19.61 -12.11 -8.85
N PRO A 73 -20.61 -12.59 -9.59
CA PRO A 73 -21.53 -13.63 -9.09
C PRO A 73 -20.82 -14.89 -8.58
N GLY A 74 -19.66 -15.23 -9.16
CA GLY A 74 -18.81 -16.33 -8.68
C GLY A 74 -18.22 -16.06 -7.30
N ILE A 75 -17.74 -14.83 -7.06
CA ILE A 75 -17.26 -14.39 -5.74
C ILE A 75 -18.40 -14.41 -4.72
N GLU A 76 -19.59 -13.90 -5.06
CA GLU A 76 -20.74 -13.93 -4.15
C GLU A 76 -21.15 -15.36 -3.78
N LYS A 77 -21.16 -16.28 -4.74
CA LYS A 77 -21.44 -17.70 -4.48
C LYS A 77 -20.41 -18.31 -3.54
N ALA A 78 -19.13 -17.98 -3.70
CA ALA A 78 -18.08 -18.46 -2.80
C ALA A 78 -18.23 -17.87 -1.39
N LEU A 79 -18.53 -16.57 -1.28
CA LEU A 79 -18.76 -15.86 -0.02
C LEU A 79 -19.90 -16.47 0.80
N ALA A 80 -20.95 -17.01 0.18
CA ALA A 80 -22.06 -17.68 0.86
C ALA A 80 -21.62 -18.86 1.75
N THR A 81 -20.48 -19.48 1.44
CA THR A 81 -19.91 -20.62 2.19
C THR A 81 -18.62 -20.28 2.96
N ALA A 82 -18.11 -19.05 2.79
CA ALA A 82 -16.85 -18.63 3.38
C ALA A 82 -17.02 -18.25 4.86
N HIS A 83 -15.99 -18.56 5.64
CA HIS A 83 -15.84 -18.17 7.04
C HIS A 83 -14.83 -17.03 7.20
N ALA A 84 -13.90 -16.92 6.26
CA ALA A 84 -12.93 -15.84 6.18
C ALA A 84 -12.77 -15.37 4.74
N TRP A 85 -12.38 -14.10 4.57
CA TRP A 85 -12.12 -13.50 3.27
C TRP A 85 -10.80 -12.72 3.27
N ILE A 86 -9.84 -13.16 2.45
CA ILE A 86 -8.64 -12.38 2.11
C ILE A 86 -8.99 -11.50 0.91
N LEU A 87 -9.12 -10.20 1.19
CA LEU A 87 -9.68 -9.17 0.31
C LEU A 87 -8.58 -8.28 -0.28
N GLY A 88 -8.76 -7.87 -1.53
CA GLY A 88 -7.94 -6.88 -2.22
C GLY A 88 -8.49 -5.47 -2.11
N THR A 89 -9.04 -4.96 -3.22
CA THR A 89 -9.51 -3.57 -3.36
C THR A 89 -11.02 -3.43 -3.57
N ALA A 90 -11.74 -4.53 -3.78
CA ALA A 90 -13.19 -4.51 -3.95
C ALA A 90 -13.93 -3.77 -2.82
N PRO A 91 -14.96 -2.96 -3.12
CA PRO A 91 -15.78 -2.29 -2.11
C PRO A 91 -16.56 -3.30 -1.26
N VAL A 92 -16.51 -3.13 0.07
CA VAL A 92 -17.22 -3.96 1.04
C VAL A 92 -18.17 -3.08 1.83
N THR A 93 -19.43 -3.04 1.38
CA THR A 93 -20.50 -2.25 1.98
C THR A 93 -21.23 -3.01 3.08
N HIS A 94 -21.99 -2.28 3.91
CA HIS A 94 -22.93 -2.87 4.86
C HIS A 94 -23.86 -3.92 4.21
N SER A 95 -24.53 -3.54 3.11
CA SER A 95 -25.50 -4.40 2.42
C SER A 95 -24.88 -5.67 1.84
N LEU A 96 -23.60 -5.61 1.43
CA LEU A 96 -22.85 -6.80 1.01
C LEU A 96 -22.59 -7.71 2.22
N LEU A 97 -22.14 -7.14 3.33
CA LEU A 97 -21.77 -7.90 4.53
C LEU A 97 -22.97 -8.66 5.11
N GLU A 98 -24.16 -8.06 5.16
CA GLU A 98 -25.38 -8.70 5.67
C GLU A 98 -25.74 -10.01 4.96
N ARG A 99 -25.42 -10.11 3.66
CA ARG A 99 -25.72 -11.31 2.84
C ARG A 99 -24.89 -12.54 3.21
N PHE A 100 -23.81 -12.37 3.97
CA PHE A 100 -22.83 -13.42 4.27
C PHE A 100 -22.63 -13.61 5.78
N PRO A 101 -23.63 -14.13 6.52
CA PRO A 101 -23.60 -14.23 7.98
C PRO A 101 -22.53 -15.19 8.54
N ASN A 102 -22.02 -16.12 7.73
CA ASN A 102 -20.97 -17.06 8.13
C ASN A 102 -19.57 -16.40 8.20
N LEU A 103 -19.40 -15.22 7.61
CA LEU A 103 -18.12 -14.54 7.52
C LEU A 103 -17.70 -13.96 8.88
N LYS A 104 -16.63 -14.49 9.46
CA LYS A 104 -16.08 -14.11 10.78
C LYS A 104 -14.99 -13.03 10.67
N ILE A 105 -14.16 -13.11 9.63
CA ILE A 105 -13.03 -12.20 9.43
C ILE A 105 -12.86 -11.80 7.97
N ILE A 106 -12.52 -10.53 7.77
CA ILE A 106 -11.98 -10.01 6.52
C ILE A 106 -10.54 -9.55 6.78
N ALA A 107 -9.60 -10.10 6.02
CA ALA A 107 -8.21 -9.68 6.02
C ALA A 107 -7.92 -8.91 4.73
N ARG A 108 -7.83 -7.59 4.84
CA ARG A 108 -7.50 -6.72 3.71
C ARG A 108 -6.00 -6.78 3.46
N ARG A 109 -5.59 -7.22 2.26
CA ARG A 109 -4.17 -7.21 1.87
C ARG A 109 -3.68 -5.79 1.60
N GLY A 110 -2.78 -5.31 2.44
CA GLY A 110 -2.20 -3.96 2.42
C GLY A 110 -2.83 -3.04 3.47
N VAL A 111 -2.29 -1.83 3.64
CA VAL A 111 -2.63 -0.98 4.81
C VAL A 111 -3.91 -0.16 4.71
N GLY A 112 -4.27 0.35 3.52
CA GLY A 112 -5.46 1.19 3.37
C GLY A 112 -6.74 0.36 3.31
N TYR A 113 -7.78 0.80 3.99
CA TYR A 113 -9.06 0.09 4.13
C TYR A 113 -10.26 0.99 3.81
N ASP A 114 -10.04 2.05 3.04
CA ASP A 114 -11.06 3.03 2.62
C ASP A 114 -12.19 2.43 1.77
N ASN A 115 -12.00 1.20 1.26
CA ASN A 115 -12.99 0.42 0.53
C ASN A 115 -13.88 -0.46 1.43
N VAL A 116 -13.70 -0.47 2.76
CA VAL A 116 -14.44 -1.34 3.68
C VAL A 116 -15.25 -0.51 4.67
N ASP A 117 -16.53 -0.83 4.83
CA ASP A 117 -17.40 -0.24 5.86
C ASP A 117 -17.04 -0.80 7.25
N VAL A 118 -16.13 -0.09 7.93
CA VAL A 118 -15.63 -0.45 9.26
C VAL A 118 -16.75 -0.46 10.32
N SER A 119 -17.75 0.41 10.18
CA SER A 119 -18.89 0.47 11.12
C SER A 119 -19.74 -0.79 11.00
N ALA A 120 -20.01 -1.25 9.77
CA ALA A 120 -20.72 -2.49 9.51
C ALA A 120 -19.96 -3.73 10.03
N ILE A 121 -18.63 -3.76 9.91
CA ILE A 121 -17.80 -4.83 10.50
C ILE A 121 -18.06 -4.94 12.01
N LYS A 122 -18.03 -3.80 12.71
CA LYS A 122 -18.24 -3.76 14.16
C LYS A 122 -19.66 -4.20 14.53
N SER A 123 -20.69 -3.64 13.88
CA SER A 123 -22.09 -3.95 14.22
C SER A 123 -22.47 -5.40 13.93
N LEU A 124 -21.84 -6.04 12.95
CA LEU A 124 -22.08 -7.43 12.59
C LEU A 124 -21.21 -8.43 13.39
N GLY A 125 -20.44 -7.97 14.38
CA GLY A 125 -19.64 -8.85 15.24
C GLY A 125 -18.43 -9.48 14.53
N ARG A 126 -17.92 -8.85 13.47
CA ARG A 126 -16.84 -9.39 12.62
C ARG A 126 -15.50 -8.72 12.92
N ILE A 127 -14.43 -9.33 12.44
CA ILE A 127 -13.08 -8.78 12.53
C ILE A 127 -12.68 -8.23 11.16
N LEU A 128 -12.10 -7.04 11.15
CA LEU A 128 -11.35 -6.51 10.01
C LEU A 128 -9.89 -6.38 10.40
N THR A 129 -9.03 -7.02 9.62
CA THR A 129 -7.58 -6.88 9.73
C THR A 129 -6.99 -6.30 8.45
N ASN A 130 -5.82 -5.70 8.56
CA ASN A 130 -4.97 -5.31 7.45
C ASN A 130 -3.55 -5.86 7.64
N THR A 131 -2.61 -5.52 6.75
CA THR A 131 -1.24 -6.11 6.78
C THR A 131 -0.14 -5.05 6.86
N PRO A 132 -0.04 -4.31 7.99
CA PRO A 132 1.01 -3.32 8.20
C PRO A 132 2.39 -3.99 8.30
N GLY A 133 3.41 -3.32 7.77
CA GLY A 133 4.76 -3.86 7.57
C GLY A 133 4.94 -4.65 6.26
N GLY A 134 3.86 -4.94 5.53
CA GLY A 134 3.93 -5.65 4.25
C GLY A 134 4.50 -4.78 3.12
N GLY A 135 3.77 -3.72 2.76
CA GLY A 135 4.00 -2.95 1.55
C GLY A 135 4.71 -1.61 1.72
N GLU A 136 4.83 -1.12 2.94
CA GLU A 136 5.38 0.20 3.23
C GLU A 136 6.82 0.40 2.71
N PRO A 137 7.74 -0.60 2.81
CA PRO A 137 9.06 -0.46 2.21
C PRO A 137 9.01 -0.25 0.70
N ALA A 138 8.20 -1.04 -0.01
CA ALA A 138 8.07 -0.98 -1.46
C ALA A 138 7.46 0.34 -1.92
N VAL A 139 6.42 0.82 -1.22
CA VAL A 139 5.80 2.11 -1.53
C VAL A 139 6.77 3.27 -1.30
N ALA A 140 7.57 3.21 -0.24
CA ALA A 140 8.60 4.22 0.01
C ALA A 140 9.70 4.21 -1.07
N ASP A 141 10.13 3.03 -1.54
CA ASP A 141 11.05 2.91 -2.67
C ASP A 141 10.45 3.48 -3.96
N HIS A 142 9.17 3.21 -4.22
CA HIS A 142 8.45 3.71 -5.40
C HIS A 142 8.30 5.23 -5.39
N ALA A 143 8.00 5.83 -4.22
CA ALA A 143 7.94 7.29 -4.08
C ALA A 143 9.30 7.94 -4.39
N MET A 144 10.40 7.36 -3.89
CA MET A 144 11.76 7.81 -4.22
C MET A 144 12.07 7.64 -5.71
N ALA A 145 11.66 6.52 -6.31
CA ALA A 145 11.83 6.27 -7.73
C ALA A 145 11.10 7.31 -8.58
N LEU A 146 9.85 7.64 -8.24
CA LEU A 146 9.08 8.68 -8.93
C LEU A 146 9.71 10.08 -8.76
N MET A 147 10.19 10.44 -7.57
CA MET A 147 10.93 11.70 -7.36
C MET A 147 12.11 11.82 -8.31
N LEU A 148 12.95 10.78 -8.35
CA LEU A 148 14.15 10.76 -9.19
C LEU A 148 13.79 10.71 -10.67
N ALA A 149 12.81 9.90 -11.07
CA ALA A 149 12.42 9.73 -12.46
C ALA A 149 11.85 11.00 -13.07
N VAL A 150 10.97 11.70 -12.34
CA VAL A 150 10.40 12.97 -12.78
C VAL A 150 11.47 14.06 -12.73
N GLY A 151 12.22 14.16 -11.63
CA GLY A 151 13.28 15.16 -11.47
C GLY A 151 14.31 15.08 -12.59
N LYS A 152 14.82 13.88 -12.88
CA LYS A 152 15.82 13.64 -13.93
C LYS A 152 15.24 13.52 -15.33
N ARG A 153 13.91 13.66 -15.50
CA ARG A 153 13.19 13.52 -16.79
C ARG A 153 13.54 12.20 -17.49
N LEU A 154 13.54 11.10 -16.74
CA LEU A 154 14.00 9.80 -17.22
C LEU A 154 13.12 9.25 -18.34
N ALA A 155 11.79 9.34 -18.20
CA ALA A 155 10.86 8.83 -19.21
C ALA A 155 11.03 9.56 -20.55
N GLU A 156 11.07 10.90 -20.52
CA GLU A 156 11.31 11.72 -21.72
C GLU A 156 12.68 11.44 -22.33
N SER A 157 13.73 11.35 -21.52
CA SER A 157 15.09 11.03 -21.99
C SER A 157 15.13 9.67 -22.67
N HIS A 158 14.47 8.66 -22.09
CA HIS A 158 14.37 7.32 -22.68
C HIS A 158 13.62 7.34 -24.02
N GLN A 159 12.48 8.04 -24.07
CA GLN A 159 11.68 8.16 -25.29
C GLN A 159 12.49 8.80 -26.42
N ARG A 160 13.21 9.89 -26.15
CA ARG A 160 14.09 10.54 -27.14
C ARG A 160 15.16 9.60 -27.69
N MET A 161 15.79 8.83 -26.81
CA MET A 161 16.78 7.83 -27.19
C MET A 161 16.21 6.74 -28.10
N GLN A 162 14.96 6.31 -27.88
CA GLN A 162 14.29 5.34 -28.75
C GLN A 162 14.09 5.87 -30.19
N TYR A 163 14.00 7.18 -30.37
CA TYR A 163 13.91 7.84 -31.68
C TYR A 163 15.25 8.34 -32.23
N GLY A 164 16.36 7.97 -31.58
CA GLY A 164 17.71 8.36 -32.01
C GLY A 164 18.07 9.83 -31.74
N ASP A 165 17.32 10.52 -30.89
CA ASP A 165 17.68 11.86 -30.41
C ASP A 165 18.64 11.76 -29.22
N TRP A 166 19.89 12.18 -29.43
CA TRP A 166 20.97 12.17 -28.43
C TRP A 166 21.16 13.53 -27.74
N ASN A 167 20.27 14.50 -27.98
CA ASN A 167 20.39 15.82 -27.35
C ASN A 167 20.16 15.75 -25.84
N ALA A 168 21.03 16.42 -25.09
CA ALA A 168 20.95 16.46 -23.64
C ALA A 168 19.70 17.21 -23.15
N ILE A 169 19.04 16.64 -22.14
CA ILE A 169 17.91 17.26 -21.45
C ILE A 169 18.35 17.66 -20.04
N VAL A 170 18.00 18.89 -19.64
CA VAL A 170 18.25 19.37 -18.28
C VAL A 170 17.08 18.97 -17.37
N GLY A 171 17.42 18.29 -16.27
CA GLY A 171 16.52 17.95 -15.18
C GLY A 171 17.00 18.52 -13.85
N ASN A 172 16.30 18.17 -12.78
CA ASN A 172 16.61 18.51 -11.40
C ASN A 172 17.16 17.30 -10.65
N GLU A 173 18.00 17.57 -9.65
CA GLU A 173 18.44 16.60 -8.66
C GLU A 173 17.83 16.89 -7.29
N LEU A 174 17.91 15.91 -6.38
CA LEU A 174 17.48 16.06 -4.99
C LEU A 174 18.52 16.79 -4.12
N TYR A 175 19.80 16.74 -4.46
CA TYR A 175 20.87 17.33 -3.65
C TYR A 175 20.60 18.80 -3.31
N GLY A 176 20.64 19.14 -2.02
CA GLY A 176 20.42 20.49 -1.51
C GLY A 176 18.99 21.02 -1.67
N LYS A 177 18.03 20.18 -2.10
CA LYS A 177 16.62 20.56 -2.25
C LYS A 177 15.85 20.47 -0.94
N THR A 178 14.71 21.14 -0.91
CA THR A 178 13.71 20.95 0.15
C THR A 178 12.66 19.95 -0.30
N VAL A 179 12.44 18.90 0.49
CA VAL A 179 11.42 17.88 0.25
C VAL A 179 10.34 17.96 1.33
N GLY A 180 9.11 18.24 0.92
CA GLY A 180 7.94 18.29 1.79
C GLY A 180 7.20 16.96 1.81
N LEU A 181 7.00 16.39 3.00
CA LEU A 181 6.17 15.20 3.20
C LEU A 181 4.85 15.60 3.86
N ILE A 182 3.74 15.27 3.21
CA ILE A 182 2.40 15.45 3.77
C ILE A 182 1.97 14.12 4.36
N GLY A 183 2.05 14.00 5.69
CA GLY A 183 1.88 12.75 6.43
C GLY A 183 3.22 12.06 6.76
N MET A 184 3.36 11.65 8.02
CA MET A 184 4.52 10.98 8.62
C MET A 184 4.09 9.69 9.33
N GLY A 185 3.17 8.96 8.69
CA GLY A 185 2.83 7.58 9.05
C GLY A 185 3.95 6.59 8.73
N ARG A 186 3.61 5.31 8.61
CA ARG A 186 4.60 4.24 8.32
C ARG A 186 5.40 4.49 7.03
N ILE A 187 4.71 4.86 5.94
CA ILE A 187 5.34 5.14 4.64
C ILE A 187 6.15 6.45 4.69
N GLY A 188 5.58 7.54 5.20
CA GLY A 188 6.27 8.83 5.29
C GLY A 188 7.59 8.74 6.09
N ARG A 189 7.61 7.98 7.19
CA ARG A 189 8.85 7.72 7.96
C ARG A 189 9.89 6.95 7.15
N MET A 190 9.46 5.98 6.34
CA MET A 190 10.35 5.21 5.47
C MET A 190 10.90 6.04 4.31
N VAL A 191 10.13 6.99 3.79
CA VAL A 191 10.58 7.97 2.79
C VAL A 191 11.57 8.95 3.43
N ALA A 192 11.23 9.53 4.58
CA ALA A 192 12.14 10.42 5.32
C ALA A 192 13.48 9.76 5.63
N LYS A 193 13.48 8.49 6.06
CA LYS A 193 14.71 7.72 6.28
C LYS A 193 15.58 7.61 5.03
N ARG A 194 14.97 7.41 3.86
CA ARG A 194 15.71 7.32 2.57
C ARG A 194 16.27 8.68 2.16
N LEU A 195 15.48 9.73 2.35
CA LEU A 195 15.86 11.12 2.04
C LEU A 195 17.11 11.59 2.80
N GLN A 196 17.39 11.04 3.98
CA GLN A 196 18.63 11.34 4.72
C GLN A 196 19.91 11.06 3.91
N GLY A 197 19.86 10.12 2.96
CA GLY A 197 21.00 9.82 2.08
C GLY A 197 21.14 10.72 0.84
N PHE A 198 20.25 11.71 0.67
CA PHE A 198 20.21 12.59 -0.51
C PHE A 198 20.57 14.05 -0.19
N ASP A 199 21.03 14.35 1.03
CA ASP A 199 21.41 15.70 1.47
C ASP A 199 20.32 16.76 1.23
N VAL A 200 19.06 16.38 1.51
CA VAL A 200 17.90 17.28 1.42
C VAL A 200 17.57 17.91 2.76
N ARG A 201 16.86 19.04 2.72
CA ARG A 201 16.08 19.52 3.86
C ARG A 201 14.68 18.90 3.82
N THR A 202 14.28 18.17 4.86
CA THR A 202 12.94 17.56 4.92
C THR A 202 11.98 18.39 5.77
N LEU A 203 10.88 18.83 5.15
CA LEU A 203 9.74 19.46 5.82
C LEU A 203 8.60 18.46 5.96
N VAL A 204 7.84 18.54 7.04
CA VAL A 204 6.73 17.63 7.31
C VAL A 204 5.51 18.39 7.79
N CYS A 205 4.36 18.09 7.17
CA CYS A 205 3.05 18.48 7.66
C CYS A 205 2.31 17.21 8.11
N ASP A 206 2.21 17.00 9.42
CA ASP A 206 1.44 15.91 10.03
C ASP A 206 0.91 16.39 11.39
N PRO A 207 -0.42 16.43 11.60
CA PRO A 207 -1.01 16.93 12.84
C PRO A 207 -0.77 16.02 14.06
N PHE A 208 -0.33 14.79 13.85
CA PHE A 208 -0.08 13.79 14.90
C PHE A 208 1.41 13.56 15.15
N LEU A 209 2.31 14.30 14.48
CA LEU A 209 3.74 14.19 14.69
C LEU A 209 4.20 15.08 15.84
N ASP A 210 4.64 14.46 16.93
CA ASP A 210 5.25 15.20 18.03
C ASP A 210 6.70 15.65 17.73
N ALA A 211 7.16 16.65 18.47
CA ALA A 211 8.49 17.25 18.29
C ALA A 211 9.65 16.26 18.51
N SER A 212 9.49 15.29 19.42
CA SER A 212 10.54 14.30 19.72
C SER A 212 10.72 13.33 18.56
N ALA A 213 9.62 12.88 17.96
CA ALA A 213 9.61 12.03 16.78
C ALA A 213 10.13 12.77 15.54
N ALA A 214 9.84 14.06 15.39
CA ALA A 214 10.40 14.90 14.34
C ALA A 214 11.93 15.04 14.48
N GLN A 215 12.42 15.32 15.68
CA GLN A 215 13.85 15.42 15.96
C GLN A 215 14.59 14.11 15.70
N ALA A 216 14.03 12.98 16.16
CA ALA A 216 14.61 11.65 15.95
C ALA A 216 14.70 11.27 14.46
N ALA A 217 13.77 11.76 13.63
CA ALA A 217 13.77 11.54 12.19
C ALA A 217 14.60 12.58 11.40
N ASN A 218 15.19 13.58 12.07
CA ASN A 218 15.89 14.71 11.45
C ASN A 218 15.02 15.46 10.42
N VAL A 219 13.76 15.75 10.80
CA VAL A 219 12.80 16.49 9.96
C VAL A 219 12.31 17.74 10.67
N THR A 220 11.85 18.74 9.91
CA THR A 220 11.24 19.97 10.46
C THR A 220 9.73 19.96 10.24
N THR A 221 8.95 20.10 11.30
CA THR A 221 7.49 20.26 11.21
C THR A 221 7.13 21.67 10.75
N CYS A 222 6.17 21.83 9.85
CA CYS A 222 5.62 23.13 9.46
C CYS A 222 4.14 23.04 9.06
N SER A 223 3.53 24.19 8.79
CA SER A 223 2.16 24.23 8.24
C SER A 223 2.14 23.67 6.80
N LEU A 224 0.95 23.28 6.33
CA LEU A 224 0.76 22.86 4.93
C LEU A 224 1.18 23.98 3.97
N GLU A 225 0.79 25.22 4.23
CA GLU A 225 1.12 26.36 3.38
C GLU A 225 2.64 26.59 3.32
N ASP A 226 3.33 26.56 4.46
CA ASP A 226 4.79 26.68 4.50
C ASP A 226 5.48 25.55 3.73
N LEU A 227 4.96 24.33 3.86
CA LEU A 227 5.47 23.16 3.14
C LEU A 227 5.35 23.36 1.63
N LEU A 228 4.17 23.76 1.15
CA LEU A 228 3.91 23.99 -0.27
C LEU A 228 4.82 25.08 -0.85
N ARG A 229 4.97 26.21 -0.12
CA ARG A 229 5.81 27.34 -0.57
C ARG A 229 7.30 27.05 -0.58
N GLN A 230 7.78 26.23 0.36
CA GLN A 230 9.22 25.99 0.55
C GLN A 230 9.75 24.76 -0.17
N SER A 231 8.91 23.80 -0.56
CA SER A 231 9.36 22.51 -1.08
C SER A 231 9.59 22.52 -2.60
N ASP A 232 10.70 21.93 -3.02
CA ASP A 232 11.02 21.65 -4.43
C ASP A 232 10.41 20.30 -4.87
N PHE A 233 10.27 19.35 -3.94
CA PHE A 233 9.55 18.11 -4.12
C PHE A 233 8.52 17.95 -3.01
N ILE A 234 7.30 17.54 -3.34
CA ILE A 234 6.23 17.32 -2.36
C ILE A 234 5.73 15.90 -2.54
N SER A 235 5.65 15.11 -1.47
CA SER A 235 5.15 13.73 -1.51
C SER A 235 3.99 13.52 -0.54
N LEU A 236 2.93 12.92 -1.06
CA LEU A 236 1.70 12.64 -0.31
C LEU A 236 1.79 11.25 0.33
N HIS A 237 1.65 11.21 1.66
CA HIS A 237 1.61 10.01 2.50
C HIS A 237 0.47 10.04 3.52
N ALA A 238 -0.49 10.96 3.36
CA ALA A 238 -1.67 11.09 4.20
C ALA A 238 -2.75 10.06 3.80
N PRO A 239 -3.53 9.55 4.76
CA PRO A 239 -4.70 8.72 4.45
C PRO A 239 -5.77 9.56 3.74
N LEU A 240 -6.64 8.92 2.96
CA LEU A 240 -7.85 9.54 2.43
C LEU A 240 -8.94 9.55 3.51
N THR A 241 -9.38 10.75 3.85
CA THR A 241 -10.43 11.04 4.84
C THR A 241 -11.29 12.20 4.29
N PRO A 242 -12.44 12.53 4.90
CA PRO A 242 -13.16 13.75 4.53
C PRO A 242 -12.29 15.02 4.57
N ASP A 243 -11.41 15.13 5.57
CA ASP A 243 -10.57 16.32 5.77
C ASP A 243 -9.36 16.40 4.82
N THR A 244 -8.93 15.27 4.25
CA THR A 244 -7.77 15.19 3.34
C THR A 244 -8.16 15.02 1.87
N ARG A 245 -9.45 14.89 1.57
CA ARG A 245 -9.95 14.84 0.19
C ARG A 245 -9.66 16.17 -0.51
N GLN A 246 -9.08 16.11 -1.71
CA GLN A 246 -8.67 17.29 -2.49
C GLN A 246 -7.81 18.27 -1.68
N LEU A 247 -6.97 17.73 -0.78
CA LEU A 247 -5.97 18.49 -0.05
C LEU A 247 -5.08 19.29 -1.00
N ILE A 248 -4.72 18.69 -2.14
CA ILE A 248 -4.04 19.39 -3.23
C ILE A 248 -5.08 19.81 -4.28
N ASN A 249 -5.54 21.04 -4.17
CA ASN A 249 -6.49 21.70 -5.08
C ASN A 249 -5.83 22.87 -5.81
N ALA A 250 -6.59 23.61 -6.63
CA ALA A 250 -6.10 24.78 -7.37
C ALA A 250 -5.35 25.80 -6.48
N HIS A 251 -5.88 26.09 -5.29
CA HIS A 251 -5.23 27.00 -4.36
C HIS A 251 -3.89 26.43 -3.89
N SER A 252 -3.87 25.18 -3.42
CA SER A 252 -2.64 24.51 -2.95
C SER A 252 -1.56 24.44 -4.04
N LEU A 253 -1.96 24.13 -5.28
CA LEU A 253 -1.07 24.13 -6.44
C LEU A 253 -0.50 25.52 -6.71
N SER A 254 -1.30 26.59 -6.54
CA SER A 254 -0.82 27.98 -6.71
C SER A 254 0.24 28.40 -5.67
N LEU A 255 0.29 27.73 -4.52
CA LEU A 255 1.26 28.01 -3.45
C LEU A 255 2.62 27.35 -3.71
N MET A 256 2.65 26.31 -4.56
CA MET A 256 3.85 25.57 -4.88
C MET A 256 4.84 26.41 -5.68
N LYS A 257 6.13 26.07 -5.59
CA LYS A 257 7.16 26.67 -6.44
C LYS A 257 6.90 26.31 -7.91
N LYS A 258 7.26 27.22 -8.82
CA LYS A 258 7.11 27.03 -10.27
C LYS A 258 7.71 25.73 -10.81
N ASN A 259 8.83 25.28 -10.25
CA ASN A 259 9.53 24.06 -10.65
C ASN A 259 9.30 22.88 -9.68
N ALA A 260 8.32 22.98 -8.79
CA ALA A 260 8.06 21.94 -7.80
C ALA A 260 7.55 20.65 -8.48
N ILE A 261 7.92 19.50 -7.92
CA ILE A 261 7.46 18.19 -8.37
C ILE A 261 6.55 17.57 -7.31
N LEU A 262 5.34 17.17 -7.72
CA LEU A 262 4.35 16.54 -6.84
C LEU A 262 4.37 15.02 -7.01
N ILE A 263 4.45 14.27 -5.92
CA ILE A 263 4.47 12.81 -5.90
C ILE A 263 3.27 12.29 -5.12
N ASN A 264 2.50 11.38 -5.73
CA ASN A 264 1.37 10.74 -5.07
C ASN A 264 1.42 9.22 -5.23
N THR A 265 1.70 8.54 -4.11
CA THR A 265 1.59 7.08 -3.96
C THR A 265 0.59 6.72 -2.85
N SER A 266 -0.34 7.63 -2.55
CA SER A 266 -1.34 7.48 -1.50
C SER A 266 -2.71 7.17 -2.09
N ARG A 267 -3.49 8.20 -2.45
CA ARG A 267 -4.82 8.06 -3.08
C ARG A 267 -5.03 9.15 -4.11
N GLY A 268 -5.67 8.84 -5.24
CA GLY A 268 -5.97 9.80 -6.30
C GLY A 268 -6.83 10.96 -5.78
N GLU A 269 -7.79 10.65 -4.91
CA GLU A 269 -8.74 11.62 -4.34
C GLU A 269 -8.12 12.67 -3.40
N LEU A 270 -6.83 12.56 -3.06
CA LEU A 270 -6.10 13.63 -2.34
C LEU A 270 -5.83 14.84 -3.24
N ILE A 271 -5.88 14.65 -4.56
CA ILE A 271 -5.61 15.67 -5.56
C ILE A 271 -6.89 15.95 -6.35
N ASP A 272 -7.18 17.22 -6.60
CA ASP A 272 -8.05 17.61 -7.70
C ASP A 272 -7.27 17.47 -9.02
N GLU A 273 -7.43 16.34 -9.70
CA GLU A 273 -6.68 16.00 -10.92
C GLU A 273 -6.89 17.00 -12.06
N LEU A 274 -8.05 17.66 -12.14
CA LEU A 274 -8.30 18.68 -13.16
C LEU A 274 -7.46 19.93 -12.88
N SER A 275 -7.42 20.35 -11.62
CA SER A 275 -6.54 21.44 -11.19
C SER A 275 -5.06 21.09 -11.39
N LEU A 276 -4.67 19.83 -11.14
CA LEU A 276 -3.30 19.36 -11.40
C LEU A 276 -2.96 19.44 -12.90
N LEU A 277 -3.84 18.94 -13.77
CA LEU A 277 -3.65 19.00 -15.22
C LEU A 277 -3.42 20.44 -15.68
N ASN A 278 -4.29 21.36 -15.26
CA ASN A 278 -4.19 22.78 -15.61
C ASN A 278 -2.87 23.40 -15.12
N ALA A 279 -2.46 23.11 -13.88
CA ALA A 279 -1.22 23.63 -13.30
C ALA A 279 0.04 23.11 -14.03
N LEU A 280 0.02 21.86 -14.49
CA LEU A 280 1.12 21.28 -15.27
C LEU A 280 1.16 21.85 -16.69
N GLN A 281 0.02 21.96 -17.36
CA GLN A 281 -0.09 22.54 -18.71
C GLN A 281 0.34 24.01 -18.74
N SER A 282 -0.01 24.79 -17.71
CA SER A 282 0.40 26.20 -17.62
C SER A 282 1.84 26.39 -17.15
N GLY A 283 2.53 25.31 -16.73
CA GLY A 283 3.86 25.37 -16.11
C GLY A 283 3.87 26.11 -14.76
N ALA A 284 2.76 26.06 -14.01
CA ALA A 284 2.68 26.56 -12.65
C ALA A 284 3.45 25.65 -11.66
N ILE A 285 3.58 24.36 -11.98
CA ILE A 285 4.47 23.43 -11.31
C ILE A 285 5.33 22.67 -12.34
N GLY A 286 6.43 22.08 -11.88
CA GLY A 286 7.46 21.49 -12.73
C GLY A 286 7.13 20.08 -13.24
N GLY A 287 6.38 19.28 -12.49
CA GLY A 287 6.03 17.92 -12.89
C GLY A 287 5.27 17.12 -11.83
N ALA A 288 4.85 15.91 -12.18
CA ALA A 288 4.18 15.01 -11.25
C ALA A 288 4.56 13.53 -11.44
N GLY A 289 4.65 12.80 -10.33
CA GLY A 289 4.84 11.34 -10.28
C GLY A 289 3.64 10.68 -9.60
N LEU A 290 2.86 9.89 -10.32
CA LEU A 290 1.56 9.39 -9.86
C LEU A 290 1.49 7.86 -9.96
N ASP A 291 1.32 7.18 -8.83
CA ASP A 291 0.98 5.74 -8.82
C ASP A 291 -0.54 5.53 -8.65
N VAL A 292 -1.27 6.59 -8.35
CA VAL A 292 -2.69 6.52 -8.03
C VAL A 292 -3.50 7.58 -8.76
N PHE A 293 -4.71 7.21 -9.21
CA PHE A 293 -5.60 8.05 -10.01
C PHE A 293 -7.08 7.88 -9.60
N LEU A 294 -7.89 8.93 -9.82
CA LEU A 294 -9.36 8.85 -9.71
C LEU A 294 -9.94 7.75 -10.60
N GLY A 295 -9.34 7.58 -11.78
CA GLY A 295 -9.71 6.59 -12.82
C GLY A 295 -9.71 5.13 -12.37
N GLU A 296 -9.07 4.81 -11.24
CA GLU A 296 -9.07 3.48 -10.64
C GLU A 296 -10.45 3.09 -10.09
N LYS A 297 -11.13 4.04 -9.43
CA LYS A 297 -12.45 3.84 -8.82
C LYS A 297 -13.58 4.32 -9.72
N ASP A 298 -13.34 5.40 -10.46
CA ASP A 298 -14.31 6.00 -11.37
C ASP A 298 -13.80 5.92 -12.81
N PRO A 299 -14.27 4.95 -13.63
CA PRO A 299 -13.87 4.83 -15.02
C PRO A 299 -14.08 6.09 -15.87
N SER A 300 -15.02 6.98 -15.50
CA SER A 300 -15.25 8.23 -16.22
C SER A 300 -14.07 9.22 -16.10
N ALA A 301 -13.28 9.12 -15.02
CA ALA A 301 -12.09 9.91 -14.80
C ALA A 301 -10.85 9.41 -15.58
N ARG A 302 -10.93 8.26 -16.27
CA ARG A 302 -9.78 7.71 -17.03
C ARG A 302 -9.35 8.60 -18.19
N THR A 303 -10.26 9.35 -18.79
CA THR A 303 -9.93 10.34 -19.83
C THR A 303 -9.09 11.49 -19.27
N LEU A 304 -9.30 11.87 -18.01
CA LEU A 304 -8.48 12.87 -17.34
C LEU A 304 -7.09 12.34 -17.01
N ALA A 305 -7.02 11.09 -16.49
CA ALA A 305 -5.74 10.41 -16.27
C ALA A 305 -4.92 10.28 -17.57
N ALA A 306 -5.56 9.96 -18.69
CA ALA A 306 -4.89 9.90 -20.00
C ALA A 306 -4.26 11.24 -20.40
N GLN A 307 -4.98 12.36 -20.23
CA GLN A 307 -4.44 13.70 -20.52
C GLN A 307 -3.25 14.07 -19.63
N LEU A 308 -3.25 13.66 -18.36
CA LEU A 308 -2.08 13.83 -17.48
C LEU A 308 -0.87 13.04 -17.99
N LEU A 309 -1.09 11.79 -18.41
CA LEU A 309 -0.04 10.88 -18.88
C LEU A 309 0.56 11.27 -20.24
N GLU A 310 -0.12 12.12 -21.02
CA GLU A 310 0.42 12.68 -22.26
C GLU A 310 1.46 13.78 -22.02
N LEU A 311 1.51 14.36 -20.81
CA LEU A 311 2.46 15.43 -20.50
C LEU A 311 3.88 14.88 -20.28
N PRO A 312 4.92 15.46 -20.91
CA PRO A 312 6.29 14.95 -20.80
C PRO A 312 6.91 15.11 -19.40
N ASN A 313 6.34 15.96 -18.56
CA ASN A 313 6.74 16.18 -17.18
C ASN A 313 5.87 15.40 -16.16
N VAL A 314 5.09 14.43 -16.63
CA VAL A 314 4.34 13.50 -15.80
C VAL A 314 4.89 12.09 -16.00
N ILE A 315 5.06 11.36 -14.89
CA ILE A 315 5.30 9.92 -14.91
C ILE A 315 4.19 9.27 -14.11
N GLY A 316 3.48 8.34 -14.73
CA GLY A 316 2.44 7.57 -14.08
C GLY A 316 2.71 6.07 -14.11
N THR A 317 2.29 5.37 -13.07
CA THR A 317 2.23 3.92 -13.00
C THR A 317 0.81 3.48 -12.65
N PRO A 318 0.35 2.29 -13.06
CA PRO A 318 -0.80 1.68 -12.41
C PRO A 318 -0.51 1.50 -10.92
N HIS A 319 -1.52 1.43 -10.06
CA HIS A 319 -1.39 1.31 -8.60
C HIS A 319 -0.61 0.07 -8.16
N THR A 320 0.71 0.19 -8.16
CA THR A 320 1.67 -0.90 -8.12
C THR A 320 2.84 -0.62 -7.20
N ALA A 321 2.88 0.53 -6.52
CA ALA A 321 3.95 0.87 -5.58
C ALA A 321 4.19 -0.22 -4.52
N ALA A 322 3.15 -0.98 -4.13
CA ALA A 322 3.27 -2.10 -3.20
C ALA A 322 3.46 -3.48 -3.88
N SER A 323 3.40 -3.56 -5.20
CA SER A 323 3.31 -4.81 -5.98
C SER A 323 4.68 -5.39 -6.34
N THR A 324 5.50 -5.66 -5.32
CA THR A 324 6.77 -6.40 -5.47
C THR A 324 6.65 -7.80 -4.88
N HIS A 325 7.40 -8.79 -5.39
CA HIS A 325 7.37 -10.16 -4.86
C HIS A 325 7.54 -10.20 -3.33
N ASP A 326 8.51 -9.44 -2.81
CA ASP A 326 8.79 -9.41 -1.36
C ASP A 326 7.64 -8.77 -0.56
N SER A 327 7.06 -7.68 -1.08
CA SER A 327 5.94 -6.99 -0.44
C SER A 327 4.69 -7.84 -0.41
N LEU A 328 4.35 -8.45 -1.55
CA LEU A 328 3.17 -9.29 -1.69
C LEU A 328 3.29 -10.53 -0.82
N THR A 329 4.46 -11.18 -0.78
CA THR A 329 4.71 -12.34 0.10
C THR A 329 4.50 -11.98 1.57
N ARG A 330 5.10 -10.87 2.05
CA ARG A 330 4.92 -10.42 3.45
C ARG A 330 3.46 -10.14 3.77
N ALA A 331 2.75 -9.44 2.88
CA ALA A 331 1.35 -9.11 3.07
C ALA A 331 0.46 -10.37 3.05
N ASN A 332 0.70 -11.30 2.13
CA ASN A 332 -0.04 -12.56 2.04
C ASN A 332 0.13 -13.39 3.32
N PHE A 333 1.36 -13.51 3.84
CA PHE A 333 1.60 -14.24 5.08
C PHE A 333 0.97 -13.57 6.30
N ALA A 334 1.02 -12.24 6.41
CA ALA A 334 0.35 -11.52 7.49
C ALA A 334 -1.18 -11.71 7.43
N ALA A 335 -1.79 -11.68 6.24
CA ALA A 335 -3.22 -11.92 6.07
C ALA A 335 -3.60 -13.36 6.46
N VAL A 336 -2.81 -14.35 6.04
CA VAL A 336 -2.98 -15.76 6.42
C VAL A 336 -2.92 -15.93 7.94
N ASP A 337 -1.95 -15.28 8.60
CA ASP A 337 -1.78 -15.39 10.04
C ASP A 337 -2.96 -14.79 10.81
N CYS A 338 -3.48 -13.65 10.36
CA CYS A 338 -4.67 -13.05 10.94
C CYS A 338 -5.91 -13.92 10.75
N VAL A 339 -6.11 -14.43 9.52
CA VAL A 339 -7.26 -15.30 9.19
C VAL A 339 -7.24 -16.55 10.04
N ALA A 340 -6.12 -17.26 10.07
CA ALA A 340 -6.04 -18.51 10.79
C ALA A 340 -6.13 -18.30 12.31
N ALA A 341 -5.53 -17.23 12.86
CA ALA A 341 -5.70 -16.88 14.26
C ALA A 341 -7.18 -16.66 14.64
N ALA A 342 -7.91 -15.90 13.82
CA ALA A 342 -9.32 -15.65 14.03
C ALA A 342 -10.21 -16.90 13.90
N LEU A 343 -9.91 -17.78 12.94
CA LEU A 343 -10.68 -19.01 12.71
C LEU A 343 -10.45 -20.05 13.81
N GLU A 344 -9.26 -20.10 14.39
CA GLU A 344 -8.89 -21.00 15.49
C GLU A 344 -9.25 -20.47 16.87
N GLY A 345 -9.77 -19.23 16.95
CA GLY A 345 -10.15 -18.62 18.22
C GLY A 345 -8.97 -18.21 19.10
N VAL A 346 -7.78 -18.06 18.51
CA VAL A 346 -6.61 -17.51 19.21
C VAL A 346 -6.50 -15.99 18.97
N GLU A 347 -5.61 -15.35 19.71
CA GLU A 347 -5.44 -13.90 19.62
C GLU A 347 -4.92 -13.48 18.23
N VAL A 348 -5.66 -12.57 17.59
CA VAL A 348 -5.26 -11.95 16.33
C VAL A 348 -4.20 -10.90 16.63
N PRO A 349 -3.08 -10.81 15.87
CA PRO A 349 -2.04 -9.82 16.12
C PRO A 349 -2.60 -8.40 16.22
N ALA A 350 -2.49 -7.78 17.40
CA ALA A 350 -3.15 -6.51 17.71
C ALA A 350 -2.82 -5.39 16.72
N HIS A 351 -1.59 -5.36 16.21
CA HIS A 351 -1.14 -4.35 15.24
C HIS A 351 -1.77 -4.49 13.85
N CYS A 352 -2.41 -5.63 13.54
CA CYS A 352 -3.14 -5.88 12.29
C CYS A 352 -4.64 -5.58 12.42
N ILE A 353 -5.18 -5.38 13.62
CA ILE A 353 -6.61 -5.18 13.83
C ILE A 353 -6.99 -3.75 13.44
N VAL A 354 -7.89 -3.62 12.47
CA VAL A 354 -8.54 -2.35 12.11
C VAL A 354 -9.84 -2.19 12.89
N ALA A 355 -10.61 -3.27 13.03
CA ALA A 355 -11.80 -3.32 13.87
C ALA A 355 -12.07 -4.75 14.36
N ASP A 356 -12.55 -4.88 15.59
CA ASP A 356 -13.01 -6.14 16.16
C ASP A 356 -14.39 -5.93 16.79
N GLY A 357 -15.44 -6.41 16.09
CA GLY A 357 -16.82 -6.34 16.54
C GLY A 357 -17.18 -7.39 17.61
N ARG A 358 -16.30 -8.35 17.89
CA ARG A 358 -16.56 -9.39 18.91
C ARG A 358 -16.42 -8.83 20.33
N ILE A 359 -15.60 -7.79 20.47
CA ILE A 359 -15.37 -7.11 21.74
C ILE A 359 -16.43 -6.02 21.85
N SER A 360 -17.49 -6.25 22.64
CA SER A 360 -18.37 -5.16 23.04
C SER A 360 -17.53 -4.12 23.76
N GLN A 361 -17.54 -2.87 23.29
CA GLN A 361 -16.92 -1.76 24.02
C GLN A 361 -17.54 -1.75 25.42
N THR A 362 -16.78 -2.23 26.40
CA THR A 362 -17.12 -2.00 27.78
C THR A 362 -16.85 -0.51 27.98
N VAL A 363 -17.93 0.23 28.23
CA VAL A 363 -17.98 1.68 28.43
C VAL A 363 -16.95 2.14 29.44
#